data_AF-A0AA36DG24-F1
#
_entry.id   AF-A0AA36DG24-F1
#
_cell.length_a   1.000
_cell.length_b   1.000
_cell.length_c   1.000
_cell.angle_alpha   90.00
_cell.angle_beta   90.00
_cell.angle_gamma   90.00
#
_symmetry.space_group_name_H-M   'P 1'
#
loop_
_entity.id
_entity.type
_entity.pdbx_description
1 polymer ?
#
loop_
_entity_poly.entity_id
_entity_poly.type
_entity_poly.pdbx_seq_one_letter_code
_entity_poly.pdbx_strand_id
1 'polypeptide(L)'
;MNHVVVVALVTLVVSIYAGSVGECRSECVELNRFKIVRVHLKGQMVMAGVCRNTTQDHGGNQATVFPFICDRNVGVWVPDDSDEEGIVNFPVKCPKNQPVDALLIAGCPKGETAF
;
A
#
# COMPACT_ATOMS: atom_id res chain seq x y z
N MET A 1 6.55 -64.64 3.43
CA MET A 1 6.37 -63.65 2.34
C MET A 1 4.91 -63.29 2.32
N ASN A 2 4.42 -62.07 2.56
CA ASN A 2 5.05 -60.80 2.85
C ASN A 2 4.09 -60.01 3.76
N HIS A 3 4.69 -59.22 4.62
CA HIS A 3 4.05 -58.40 5.64
C HIS A 3 3.42 -57.14 5.04
N VAL A 4 2.26 -56.79 5.59
CA VAL A 4 1.84 -55.43 5.97
C VAL A 4 1.51 -54.44 4.83
N VAL A 5 0.21 -54.13 4.83
CA VAL A 5 -0.50 -52.99 4.23
C VAL A 5 0.28 -51.68 4.31
N VAL A 6 0.40 -50.96 3.18
CA VAL A 6 0.69 -49.52 3.18
C VAL A 6 -0.36 -48.82 2.31
N VAL A 7 -1.41 -48.34 2.95
CA VAL A 7 -2.34 -47.37 2.36
C VAL A 7 -1.57 -46.05 2.31
N ALA A 8 -1.06 -45.70 1.14
CA ALA A 8 -0.46 -44.40 0.90
C ALA A 8 -1.58 -43.33 0.89
N LEU A 9 -1.86 -42.77 2.07
CA LEU A 9 -2.55 -41.49 2.22
C LEU A 9 -1.65 -40.43 1.57
N VAL A 10 -1.85 -40.18 0.28
CA VAL A 10 -1.30 -39.02 -0.40
C VAL A 10 -2.00 -37.81 0.20
N THR A 11 -1.39 -37.23 1.24
CA THR A 11 -1.77 -35.93 1.76
C THR A 11 -1.56 -34.91 0.65
N LEU A 12 -2.67 -34.55 0.01
CA LEU A 12 -2.75 -33.43 -0.91
C LEU A 12 -2.49 -32.16 -0.07
N VAL A 13 -1.22 -31.79 0.08
CA VAL A 13 -0.84 -30.50 0.64
C VAL A 13 -1.16 -29.47 -0.43
N VAL A 14 -2.39 -28.98 -0.44
CA VAL A 14 -2.79 -27.84 -1.26
C VAL A 14 -2.14 -26.61 -0.64
N SER A 15 -0.88 -26.36 -1.00
CA SER A 15 -0.25 -25.09 -0.70
C SER A 15 -0.86 -24.02 -1.60
N ILE A 16 -1.92 -23.37 -1.10
CA ILE A 16 -2.47 -22.15 -1.69
C ILE A 16 -1.51 -21.00 -1.35
N TYR A 17 -0.33 -20.97 -1.95
CA TYR A 17 0.43 -19.73 -2.06
C TYR A 17 -0.09 -18.96 -3.27
N ALA A 18 -1.35 -18.53 -3.20
CA ALA A 18 -1.77 -17.34 -3.93
C ALA A 18 -1.25 -16.12 -3.16
N GLY A 19 0.06 -16.09 -2.91
CA GLY A 19 0.73 -14.89 -2.47
C GLY A 19 0.65 -13.93 -3.63
N SER A 20 -0.10 -12.85 -3.46
CA SER A 20 -0.03 -11.70 -4.36
C SER A 20 1.45 -11.38 -4.58
N VAL A 21 1.97 -11.61 -5.79
CA VAL A 21 3.27 -11.06 -6.19
C VAL A 21 3.07 -9.55 -6.14
N GLY A 22 3.63 -8.93 -5.09
CA GLY A 22 3.03 -7.73 -4.53
C GLY A 22 3.37 -6.46 -5.29
N GLU A 23 2.62 -6.14 -6.35
CA GLU A 23 2.73 -4.83 -6.98
C GLU A 23 2.26 -3.72 -6.01
N CYS A 24 3.05 -2.64 -5.90
CA CYS A 24 2.70 -1.45 -5.10
C CYS A 24 1.58 -0.65 -5.76
N ARG A 25 0.36 -1.18 -5.65
CA ARG A 25 -0.87 -0.63 -6.22
C ARG A 25 -1.20 0.73 -5.60
N SER A 26 -1.33 1.76 -6.43
CA SER A 26 -1.55 3.14 -5.99
C SER A 26 -2.85 3.33 -5.20
N GLU A 27 -3.91 2.64 -5.59
CA GLU A 27 -5.23 2.68 -4.94
C GLU A 27 -5.19 2.22 -3.48
N CYS A 28 -4.20 1.42 -3.11
CA CYS A 28 -4.03 0.88 -1.76
C CYS A 28 -3.49 1.90 -0.75
N VAL A 29 -2.88 3.00 -1.23
CA VAL A 29 -2.46 4.12 -0.39
C VAL A 29 -3.28 5.39 -0.65
N GLU A 30 -3.83 5.55 -1.86
CA GLU A 30 -4.71 6.67 -2.19
C GLU A 30 -6.12 6.54 -1.60
N LEU A 31 -6.68 5.32 -1.51
CA LEU A 31 -7.96 5.00 -0.87
C LEU A 31 -9.15 5.88 -1.28
N ASN A 32 -9.15 6.44 -2.49
CA ASN A 32 -10.08 7.49 -2.95
C ASN A 32 -10.18 8.74 -2.05
N ARG A 33 -9.22 8.94 -1.13
CA ARG A 33 -9.21 10.04 -0.15
C ARG A 33 -7.95 10.91 -0.24
N PHE A 34 -6.86 10.34 -0.71
CA PHE A 34 -5.53 10.96 -0.77
C PHE A 34 -4.92 10.77 -2.15
N LYS A 35 -3.91 11.57 -2.50
CA LYS A 35 -3.29 11.49 -3.83
C LYS A 35 -1.77 11.36 -3.74
N ILE A 36 -1.19 10.42 -4.46
CA ILE A 36 0.26 10.36 -4.66
C ILE A 36 0.67 11.57 -5.51
N VAL A 37 1.60 12.38 -5.00
CA VAL A 37 2.09 13.60 -5.67
C VAL A 37 3.58 13.56 -5.99
N ARG A 38 4.32 12.59 -5.43
CA ARG A 38 5.71 12.29 -5.79
C ARG A 38 5.97 10.80 -5.62
N VAL A 39 6.84 10.26 -6.47
CA VAL A 39 7.28 8.86 -6.41
C VAL A 39 8.78 8.79 -6.62
N HIS A 40 9.45 8.01 -5.78
CA HIS A 40 10.85 7.67 -5.94
C HIS A 40 11.03 6.15 -5.89
N LEU A 41 11.88 5.63 -6.77
CA LEU A 41 12.13 4.21 -6.91
C LEU A 41 13.56 3.90 -6.48
N LYS A 42 13.73 2.96 -5.54
CA LYS A 42 15.07 2.54 -5.07
C LYS A 42 15.11 1.02 -4.90
N GLY A 43 15.72 0.34 -5.86
CA GLY A 43 15.73 -1.12 -5.90
C GLY A 43 14.30 -1.67 -5.91
N GLN A 44 13.97 -2.49 -4.92
CA GLN A 44 12.64 -3.09 -4.74
C GLN A 44 11.63 -2.18 -4.02
N MET A 45 12.08 -1.03 -3.53
CA MET A 45 11.21 -0.09 -2.82
C MET A 45 10.58 0.93 -3.77
N VAL A 46 9.33 1.27 -3.49
CA VAL A 46 8.60 2.43 -3.99
C VAL A 46 8.36 3.35 -2.80
N MET A 47 8.90 4.55 -2.86
CA MET A 47 8.62 5.62 -1.91
C MET A 47 7.64 6.58 -2.58
N ALA A 48 6.58 6.96 -1.89
CA ALA A 48 5.56 7.86 -2.39
C ALA A 48 5.27 8.95 -1.36
N GLY A 49 5.12 10.19 -1.83
CA GLY A 49 4.52 11.25 -1.03
C GLY A 49 3.03 11.30 -1.30
N VAL A 50 2.21 11.10 -0.28
CA VAL A 50 0.75 11.06 -0.33
C VAL A 50 0.19 12.35 0.25
N CYS A 51 -0.48 13.11 -0.60
CA CYS A 51 -1.08 14.39 -0.28
C CYS A 51 -2.45 14.22 0.38
N ARG A 52 -2.67 14.96 1.47
CA ARG A 52 -3.94 15.09 2.18
C ARG A 52 -4.33 16.57 2.31
N ASN A 53 -5.57 16.90 1.97
CA ASN A 53 -6.11 18.24 2.22
C ASN A 53 -6.27 18.49 3.73
N THR A 54 -5.91 19.67 4.18
CA THR A 54 -6.21 20.14 5.54
C THR A 54 -7.65 20.67 5.59
N THR A 55 -8.28 20.62 6.76
CA THR A 55 -9.63 21.15 6.97
C THR A 55 -9.65 22.66 7.27
N GLN A 56 -8.49 23.32 7.39
CA GLN A 56 -8.40 24.74 7.71
C GLN A 56 -8.27 25.59 6.43
N ASP A 57 -9.36 26.28 6.06
CA ASP A 57 -9.47 27.16 4.87
C ASP A 57 -9.03 28.62 5.16
N HIS A 58 -8.37 28.91 6.29
CA HIS A 58 -8.00 30.28 6.68
C HIS A 58 -6.57 30.65 6.25
N GLY A 59 -6.35 30.80 4.95
CA GLY A 59 -5.17 31.49 4.38
C GLY A 59 -3.78 30.85 4.61
N GLY A 60 -3.73 29.64 5.16
CA GLY A 60 -2.50 28.90 5.46
C GLY A 60 -2.27 27.68 4.55
N ASN A 61 -1.62 26.64 5.09
CA ASN A 61 -1.37 25.38 4.39
C ASN A 61 -2.69 24.62 4.15
N GLN A 62 -3.01 24.38 2.88
CA GLN A 62 -4.22 23.70 2.43
C GLN A 62 -4.04 22.18 2.26
N ALA A 63 -2.79 21.71 2.27
CA ALA A 63 -2.48 20.30 2.20
C ALA A 63 -1.17 19.95 2.90
N THR A 64 -1.02 18.67 3.26
CA THR A 64 0.21 18.06 3.78
C THR A 64 0.52 16.80 3.00
N VAL A 65 1.79 16.59 2.65
CA VAL A 65 2.30 15.37 2.02
C VAL A 65 2.95 14.51 3.08
N PHE A 66 2.58 13.23 3.15
CA PHE A 66 3.16 12.25 4.07
C PHE A 66 3.91 11.17 3.28
N PRO A 67 5.09 10.74 3.74
CA PRO A 67 5.87 9.73 3.04
C PRO A 67 5.36 8.32 3.36
N PHE A 68 5.32 7.47 2.34
CA PHE A 68 4.97 6.06 2.42
C PHE A 68 5.98 5.24 1.63
N ILE A 69 6.24 4.02 2.07
CA ILE A 69 7.11 3.07 1.40
C ILE A 69 6.39 1.74 1.15
N CYS A 70 6.70 1.09 0.04
CA CYS A 70 6.19 -0.22 -0.33
C CYS A 70 7.28 -1.06 -1.00
N ASP A 71 7.42 -2.32 -0.59
CA ASP A 71 8.26 -3.32 -1.27
C ASP A 71 7.45 -3.97 -2.40
N ARG A 72 7.96 -3.94 -3.64
CA ARG A 72 7.29 -4.48 -4.85
C ARG A 72 7.20 -6.01 -4.90
N ASN A 73 7.80 -6.71 -3.96
CA ASN A 73 7.60 -8.15 -3.81
C ASN A 73 6.45 -8.44 -2.83
N VAL A 74 6.10 -7.48 -1.98
CA VAL A 74 5.11 -7.61 -0.90
C VAL A 74 3.81 -6.87 -1.23
N GLY A 75 3.90 -5.68 -1.83
CA GLY A 75 2.75 -4.87 -2.27
C GLY A 75 2.01 -4.17 -1.13
N VAL A 76 2.60 -4.13 0.06
CA VAL A 76 2.05 -3.49 1.26
C VAL A 76 2.67 -2.09 1.40
N TRP A 77 1.81 -1.09 1.51
CA TRP A 77 2.21 0.28 1.86
C TRP A 77 2.26 0.46 3.37
N VAL A 78 3.31 1.11 3.85
CA VAL A 78 3.49 1.53 5.24
C VAL A 78 3.98 2.98 5.29
N PRO A 79 3.70 3.75 6.35
CA PRO A 79 4.33 5.05 6.56
C PRO A 79 5.85 4.92 6.56
N ASP A 80 6.55 5.91 5.97
CA ASP A 80 8.00 5.98 6.05
C ASP A 80 8.42 6.88 7.21
N ASP A 81 8.45 6.29 8.41
CA ASP A 81 8.81 7.00 9.65
C ASP A 81 10.27 7.48 9.67
N SER A 82 11.10 7.02 8.72
CA SER A 82 12.49 7.48 8.59
C SER A 82 12.62 8.75 7.74
N ASP A 83 11.55 9.20 7.08
CA ASP A 83 11.51 10.37 6.20
C ASP A 83 10.68 11.52 6.80
N GLU A 84 10.94 11.89 8.06
CA GLU A 84 10.22 13.02 8.70
C GLU A 84 10.39 14.34 7.91
N GLU A 85 11.56 14.56 7.29
CA GLU A 85 11.82 15.69 6.38
C GLU A 85 10.93 15.65 5.13
N GLY A 86 10.43 14.48 4.78
CA GLY A 86 9.47 14.25 3.73
C GLY A 86 8.08 14.83 4.01
N ILE A 87 7.76 15.20 5.25
CA ILE A 87 6.47 15.80 5.59
C ILE A 87 6.46 17.28 5.21
N VAL A 88 5.74 17.60 4.12
CA VAL A 88 5.75 18.95 3.54
C VAL A 88 4.34 19.51 3.48
N ASN A 89 4.19 20.76 3.94
CA ASN A 89 2.92 21.48 3.84
C ASN A 89 2.88 22.38 2.60
N PHE A 90 1.72 22.48 1.98
CA PHE A 90 1.52 23.25 0.75
C PHE A 90 0.35 24.24 0.90
N PRO A 91 0.45 25.44 0.30
CA PRO A 91 -0.62 26.44 0.31
C PRO A 91 -1.71 26.15 -0.74
N VAL A 92 -1.71 24.96 -1.36
CA VAL A 92 -2.66 24.53 -2.38
C VAL A 92 -3.28 23.19 -2.01
N LYS A 93 -4.52 22.95 -2.44
CA LYS A 93 -5.21 21.66 -2.25
C LYS A 93 -4.53 20.56 -3.07
N CYS A 94 -4.63 19.33 -2.56
CA CYS A 94 -4.24 18.13 -3.28
C CYS A 94 -5.01 18.01 -4.60
N PRO A 95 -4.40 17.41 -5.62
CA PRO A 95 -5.11 17.06 -6.84
C PRO A 95 -6.28 16.13 -6.54
N LYS A 96 -7.32 16.19 -7.38
CA LYS A 96 -8.47 15.31 -7.26
C LYS A 96 -8.06 13.86 -7.56
N ASN A 97 -8.62 12.93 -6.80
CA ASN A 97 -8.51 11.51 -7.09
C ASN A 97 -9.32 11.15 -8.34
N GLN A 98 -8.82 10.16 -9.07
CA GLN A 98 -9.65 9.38 -9.99
C GLN A 98 -10.30 8.26 -9.16
N PRO A 99 -11.64 8.15 -9.13
CA PRO A 99 -12.30 7.13 -8.32
C PRO A 99 -11.93 5.72 -8.78
N VAL A 100 -11.51 4.89 -7.83
CA VAL A 100 -11.25 3.46 -8.02
C VAL A 100 -12.38 2.66 -7.38
N ASP A 101 -12.75 1.53 -7.99
CA ASP A 101 -13.79 0.64 -7.49
C ASP A 101 -13.50 0.15 -6.06
N ALA A 102 -14.53 0.08 -5.23
CA ALA A 102 -14.40 -0.32 -3.82
C ALA A 102 -13.89 -1.76 -3.67
N LEU A 103 -14.21 -2.67 -4.60
CA LEU A 103 -13.71 -4.04 -4.59
C LEU A 103 -12.21 -4.11 -4.87
N LEU A 104 -11.69 -3.23 -5.73
CA LEU A 104 -10.25 -3.12 -5.98
C LEU A 104 -9.51 -2.64 -4.73
N ILE A 105 -10.07 -1.66 -4.02
CA ILE A 105 -9.52 -1.18 -2.75
C ILE A 105 -9.63 -2.25 -1.65
N ALA A 106 -10.75 -2.98 -1.59
CA ALA A 106 -10.95 -4.06 -0.62
C ALA A 106 -9.96 -5.22 -0.81
N GLY A 107 -9.47 -5.43 -2.04
CA GLY A 107 -8.43 -6.40 -2.35
C GLY A 107 -6.99 -5.95 -2.05
N CYS A 108 -6.80 -4.77 -1.46
CA CYS A 108 -5.48 -4.30 -1.09
C CYS A 108 -4.89 -5.12 0.07
N PRO A 109 -3.60 -5.46 0.01
CA PRO A 109 -2.90 -6.05 1.15
C PRO A 109 -3.02 -5.14 2.38
N LYS A 110 -3.38 -5.72 3.52
CA LYS A 110 -3.46 -4.97 4.78
C LYS A 110 -2.05 -4.81 5.35
N GLY A 111 -1.50 -3.60 5.25
CA GLY A 111 -0.40 -3.16 6.11
C GLY A 111 -0.92 -2.63 7.44
N GLU A 112 -0.01 -2.29 8.34
CA GLU A 112 -0.32 -1.32 9.40
C GLU A 112 -0.58 0.04 8.72
N THR A 113 -1.78 0.20 8.19
CA THR A 113 -2.25 1.52 7.78
C THR A 113 -2.53 2.29 9.06
N ALA A 114 -1.52 3.00 9.56
CA ALA A 114 -1.71 4.00 10.60
C ALA A 114 -2.60 5.11 10.03
N PHE A 115 -3.90 5.01 10.28
CA PHE A 115 -4.86 6.09 10.09
C PHE A 115 -5.78 6.15 11.29
#